data_AF-A0A7V1QVJ4-F1
#
_entry.id   AF-A0A7V1QVJ4-F1
#
_cell.length_a   1.000
_cell.length_b   1.000
_cell.length_c   1.000
_cell.angle_alpha   90.00
_cell.angle_beta   90.00
_cell.angle_gamma   90.00
#
_symmetry.space_group_name_H-M   'P 1'
#
loop_
_entity.id
_entity.type
_entity.pdbx_description
1 polymer ?
#
loop_
_entity_poly.entity_id
_entity_poly.type
_entity_poly.pdbx_seq_one_letter_code
_entity_poly.pdbx_strand_id
1 'polypeptide(L)' 'MSEPRDPGASARPEAAEHEEVAVEVRFADRACPRCRSRFVASYYRAGEYVKSRCLDCMLFWPTPLMA' A
#
# COMPACT_ATOMS: atom_id res chain seq x y z
N MET A 1 47.63 -29.24 -5.97
CA MET A 1 46.23 -29.69 -6.05
C MET A 1 45.37 -28.51 -5.68
N SER A 2 44.41 -28.18 -6.53
CA SER A 2 43.74 -26.88 -6.58
C SER A 2 42.46 -26.85 -5.73
N GLU A 3 42.36 -25.86 -4.86
CA GLU A 3 41.15 -25.42 -4.16
C GLU A 3 41.17 -23.88 -4.08
N PRO A 4 40.03 -23.21 -3.85
CA PRO A 4 38.83 -23.19 -4.68
C PRO A 4 38.60 -21.79 -5.29
N ARG A 5 37.70 -21.76 -6.28
CA ARG A 5 37.26 -20.58 -7.03
C ARG A 5 36.72 -19.48 -6.12
N ASP A 6 37.23 -18.27 -6.33
CA ASP A 6 36.61 -17.00 -5.94
C ASP A 6 35.50 -16.68 -6.96
N PRO A 7 34.19 -16.74 -6.63
CA PRO A 7 33.18 -16.13 -7.45
C PRO A 7 33.09 -14.67 -7.02
N GLY A 8 33.89 -13.85 -7.69
CA GLY A 8 33.82 -12.41 -7.61
C GLY A 8 32.38 -11.92 -7.70
N ALA A 9 32.03 -11.08 -6.74
CA ALA A 9 31.18 -9.91 -6.90
C ALA A 9 30.04 -10.09 -7.90
N SER A 10 28.99 -10.79 -7.49
CA SER A 10 27.65 -10.42 -7.97
C SER A 10 27.35 -9.04 -7.38
N ALA A 11 27.66 -8.00 -8.15
CA ALA A 11 27.11 -6.68 -7.97
C ALA A 11 25.58 -6.84 -7.88
N ARG A 12 25.04 -6.82 -6.66
CA ARG A 12 23.61 -6.66 -6.46
C ARG A 12 23.28 -5.32 -7.11
N PRO A 13 22.34 -5.26 -8.08
CA PRO A 13 21.89 -3.98 -8.57
C PRO A 13 21.42 -3.20 -7.36
N GLU A 14 22.00 -2.02 -7.21
CA GLU A 14 21.72 -1.05 -6.17
C GLU A 14 20.23 -1.06 -5.92
N ALA A 15 19.86 -1.43 -4.69
CA ALA A 15 18.50 -1.25 -4.22
C ALA A 15 18.26 0.25 -4.30
N ALA A 16 17.68 0.69 -5.41
CA ALA A 16 17.06 1.99 -5.53
C ALA A 16 16.26 2.16 -4.25
N GLU A 17 16.61 3.19 -3.50
CA GLU A 17 15.98 3.57 -2.26
C GLU A 17 14.51 3.89 -2.60
N HIS A 18 13.68 2.85 -2.66
CA HIS A 18 12.24 3.00 -2.58
C HIS A 18 12.01 3.49 -1.17
N GLU A 19 12.00 4.81 -1.02
CA GLU A 19 11.46 5.50 0.14
C GLU A 19 10.18 4.77 0.50
N GLU A 20 10.20 4.04 1.62
CA GLU A 20 9.11 3.19 2.07
C GLU A 20 7.94 4.11 2.41
N VAL A 21 7.13 4.44 1.41
CA VAL A 21 6.01 5.34 1.64
C VAL A 21 5.02 4.61 2.52
N ALA A 22 5.04 4.94 3.81
CA ALA A 22 4.25 4.29 4.83
C ALA A 22 2.78 4.25 4.42
N VAL A 23 2.28 3.04 4.19
CA VAL A 23 0.87 2.78 3.92
C VAL A 23 0.21 2.43 5.26
N GLU A 24 -0.75 3.25 5.67
CA GLU A 24 -1.52 3.05 6.89
C GLU A 24 -2.96 2.65 6.53
N VAL A 25 -3.53 1.69 7.27
CA VAL A 25 -4.94 1.31 7.14
C VAL A 25 -5.66 1.57 8.45
N ARG A 26 -6.70 2.40 8.41
CA ARG A 26 -7.57 2.73 9.54
C ARG A 26 -8.93 2.08 9.36
N PHE A 27 -9.48 1.54 10.45
CA PHE A 27 -10.83 0.97 10.46
C PHE A 27 -11.80 1.89 11.17
N ALA A 28 -13.03 1.99 10.64
CA ALA A 28 -14.15 2.72 11.23
C ALA A 28 -13.92 4.22 11.50
N ASP A 29 -12.88 4.82 10.91
CA ASP A 29 -12.60 6.25 10.94
C ASP A 29 -13.58 7.06 10.08
N ARG A 30 -14.26 6.40 9.14
CA ARG A 30 -15.26 6.97 8.23
C ARG A 30 -16.48 6.07 8.11
N ALA A 31 -17.63 6.67 7.82
CA ALA A 31 -18.85 5.94 7.45
C ALA A 31 -18.95 5.82 5.92
N CYS A 32 -19.46 4.69 5.43
CA CYS A 32 -19.71 4.49 4.01
C CYS A 32 -20.73 5.52 3.51
N PRO A 33 -20.45 6.25 2.41
CA PRO A 33 -21.39 7.23 1.89
C PRO A 33 -22.65 6.59 1.29
N ARG A 34 -22.59 5.31 0.89
CA ARG A 34 -23.72 4.59 0.30
C ARG A 34 -24.62 3.90 1.32
N CYS A 35 -24.05 3.03 2.17
CA CYS A 35 -24.85 2.26 3.14
C CYS A 35 -24.75 2.75 4.59
N ARG A 36 -24.00 3.83 4.85
CA ARG A 36 -23.80 4.43 6.19
C ARG A 36 -23.13 3.55 7.25
N SER A 37 -22.75 2.32 6.91
CA SER A 37 -21.96 1.45 7.80
C SER A 37 -20.61 2.07 8.19
N ARG A 38 -20.15 1.78 9.40
CA ARG A 38 -18.80 2.09 9.89
C ARG A 38 -17.80 0.96 9.67
N PHE A 39 -18.22 -0.18 9.12
CA PHE A 39 -17.30 -1.26 8.76
C PHE A 39 -16.58 -0.92 7.45
N VAL A 40 -15.59 -0.02 7.57
CA VAL A 40 -14.85 0.62 6.48
C VAL A 40 -13.36 0.52 6.77
N ALA A 41 -12.59 0.15 5.76
CA ALA A 41 -11.13 0.23 5.75
C ALA A 41 -10.70 1.45 4.92
N SER A 42 -10.05 2.43 5.56
CA SER A 42 -9.53 3.64 4.94
C SER A 42 -8.01 3.54 4.81
N TYR A 43 -7.49 3.78 3.62
CA TYR A 43 -6.10 3.68 3.24
C TYR A 43 -5.50 5.07 3.19
N TYR A 44 -4.38 5.22 3.87
CA TYR A 44 -3.58 6.43 3.95
C TYR A 44 -2.18 6.15 3.43
N ARG A 45 -1.55 7.15 2.81
CA ARG A 45 -0.17 7.09 2.31
C ARG A 45 0.53 8.36 2.78
N ALA A 46 1.62 8.21 3.54
CA ALA A 46 2.31 9.36 4.17
C ALA A 46 1.36 10.28 4.97
N GLY A 47 0.36 9.70 5.65
CA GLY A 47 -0.65 10.44 6.42
C GLY A 47 -1.77 11.07 5.59
N GLU A 48 -1.69 11.02 4.26
CA GLU A 48 -2.74 11.53 3.36
C GLU A 48 -3.75 10.43 3.03
N TYR A 49 -5.03 10.81 3.00
CA TYR A 49 -6.11 9.89 2.64
C TYR A 49 -6.08 9.57 1.15
N VAL A 50 -6.03 8.28 0.81
CA VAL A 50 -5.99 7.80 -0.58
C VAL A 50 -7.37 7.30 -1.01
N LYS A 51 -7.91 6.33 -0.28
CA LYS A 51 -9.18 5.68 -0.60
C LYS A 51 -9.76 4.95 0.60
N SER A 52 -11.02 4.56 0.52
CA SER A 52 -11.68 3.67 1.46
C SER A 52 -12.40 2.55 0.71
N ARG A 53 -12.60 1.43 1.41
CA ARG A 53 -13.45 0.32 1.00
C ARG A 53 -14.45 0.03 2.11
N CYS A 54 -15.74 0.04 1.80
CA CYS A 54 -16.76 -0.47 2.71
C CYS A 54 -16.74 -1.99 2.67
N LEU A 55 -16.69 -2.64 3.83
CA LEU A 55 -16.63 -4.09 3.92
C LEU A 55 -18.03 -4.74 3.92
N ASP A 56 -19.09 -3.95 4.16
CA ASP A 56 -20.47 -4.45 4.03
C ASP A 56 -20.97 -4.42 2.58
N CYS A 57 -20.86 -3.25 1.94
CA CYS A 57 -21.42 -3.06 0.61
C CYS A 57 -20.35 -3.07 -0.50
N MET A 58 -19.06 -3.15 -0.16
CA MET A 58 -17.96 -3.26 -1.13
C MET A 58 -17.73 -2.03 -2.02
N LEU A 59 -18.34 -0.88 -1.69
CA LEU A 59 -18.05 0.38 -2.37
C LEU A 59 -16.61 0.81 -2.11
N PHE A 60 -15.92 1.27 -3.16
CA PHE A 60 -14.64 1.98 -3.07
C PHE A 60 -14.87 3.49 -3.31
N TRP A 61 -14.20 4.35 -2.55
CA TRP A 61 -14.26 5.81 -2.77
C TRP A 61 -13.00 6.53 -2.25
N PRO A 62 -12.67 7.74 -2.75
CA PRO A 62 -13.25 8.37 -3.92
C PRO A 62 -12.97 7.52 -5.16
N THR A 63 -13.88 7.53 -6.12
CA THR A 63 -13.65 6.89 -7.41
C THR A 63 -12.50 7.66 -8.08
N PRO A 64 -11.48 7.00 -8.64
CA PRO A 64 -10.52 7.71 -9.47
C PRO A 64 -11.32 8.42 -10.57
N LEU A 65 -11.12 9.73 -10.70
CA LEU A 65 -11.62 10.47 -11.86
C LEU A 65 -10.99 9.77 -13.08
N MET A 66 -11.81 9.18 -13.95
CA MET A 66 -11.31 8.69 -15.23
C MET A 66 -10.79 9.93 -15.97
N ALA A 67 -9.48 10.01 -16.13
CA ALA A 67 -8.79 11.02 -16.93
C ALA A 67 -8.82 10.63 -18.41
#